data_AF-A0A498GE79-F1
#
_entry.id   AF-A0A498GE79-F1
#
_cell.length_a   1.000
_cell.length_b   1.000
_cell.length_c   1.000
_cell.angle_alpha   90.00
_cell.angle_beta   90.00
_cell.angle_gamma   90.00
#
_symmetry.space_group_name_H-M   'P 1'
#
loop_
_entity.id
_entity.type
_entity.pdbx_description
1 polymer ?
#
loop_
_entity_poly.entity_id
_entity_poly.type
_entity_poly.pdbx_seq_one_letter_code
_entity_poly.pdbx_strand_id
1 'polypeptide(L)'
;MTATNLQLTLELGSGIALGHPWLNGDGVLERLALIDHAGREYDRWVADLEEDGPADLRNVDAVETGLAYTDGLAHASVSQFDTERTVETTLYSSYDEVRAHTVGGSRARSKIPIGGGAFKSQMINVVYRPARQCTFYFRGDRERIEYLLETHLTDLGKKTAAGFGKVADWGLRELDTDYSLVHPTDGVAMRPLPTSALDEWGDQQTLTWKTPYWYNEWASECAPPGTEVELAW
;
A
#
# COMPACT_ATOMS: atom_id res chain seq x y z
N MET A 1 -1.50 -24.93 10.30
CA MET A 1 -2.63 -24.79 9.36
C MET A 1 -2.10 -24.90 7.95
N THR A 2 -2.86 -25.47 7.01
CA THR A 2 -2.42 -25.63 5.62
C THR A 2 -2.63 -24.31 4.90
N ALA A 3 -1.55 -23.73 4.37
CA ALA A 3 -1.63 -22.47 3.63
C ALA A 3 -2.45 -22.67 2.34
N THR A 4 -3.37 -21.74 2.08
CA THR A 4 -4.28 -21.77 0.93
C THR A 4 -3.90 -20.68 -0.05
N ASN A 5 -4.04 -20.92 -1.35
CA ASN A 5 -3.83 -19.90 -2.38
C ASN A 5 -5.13 -19.09 -2.53
N LEU A 6 -5.02 -17.76 -2.53
CA LEU A 6 -6.15 -16.86 -2.43
C LEU A 6 -6.05 -15.77 -3.49
N GLN A 7 -7.21 -15.39 -4.04
CA GLN A 7 -7.40 -14.23 -4.89
C GLN A 7 -8.30 -13.24 -4.15
N LEU A 8 -7.76 -12.07 -3.83
CA LEU A 8 -8.53 -10.93 -3.34
C LEU A 8 -8.89 -10.04 -4.52
N THR A 9 -10.18 -9.78 -4.70
CA THR A 9 -10.69 -8.79 -5.66
C THR A 9 -11.37 -7.67 -4.90
N LEU A 10 -10.97 -6.43 -5.19
CA LEU A 10 -11.49 -5.23 -4.56
C LEU A 10 -12.21 -4.39 -5.60
N GLU A 11 -13.46 -4.02 -5.30
CA GLU A 11 -14.19 -3.01 -6.06
C GLU A 11 -13.90 -1.63 -5.48
N LEU A 12 -13.41 -0.73 -6.31
CA LEU A 12 -13.03 0.62 -5.91
C LEU A 12 -14.18 1.60 -6.16
N GLY A 13 -14.62 2.28 -5.10
CA GLY A 13 -15.59 3.37 -5.17
C GLY A 13 -14.99 4.68 -5.69
N SER A 14 -13.66 4.80 -5.69
CA SER A 14 -12.94 5.94 -6.25
C SER A 14 -11.59 5.52 -6.81
N GLY A 15 -11.04 6.34 -7.73
CA GLY A 15 -9.70 6.10 -8.27
C GLY A 15 -8.63 6.10 -7.17
N ILE A 16 -7.53 5.40 -7.40
CA ILE A 16 -6.49 5.17 -6.41
C ILE A 16 -5.26 6.04 -6.66
N ALA A 17 -4.87 6.85 -5.69
CA ALA A 17 -3.64 7.64 -5.78
C ALA A 17 -2.45 6.79 -5.35
N LEU A 18 -1.40 6.78 -6.17
CA LEU A 18 -0.23 5.92 -5.98
C LEU A 18 1.05 6.75 -5.98
N GLY A 19 2.02 6.34 -5.17
CA GLY A 19 3.39 6.88 -5.24
C GLY A 19 4.37 5.99 -5.99
N HIS A 20 3.92 4.79 -6.37
CA HIS A 20 4.68 3.75 -7.05
C HIS A 20 3.74 3.08 -8.08
N PRO A 21 4.21 2.41 -9.14
CA PRO A 21 3.32 1.88 -10.17
C PRO A 21 2.30 0.85 -9.66
N TRP A 22 2.56 0.24 -8.50
CA TRP A 22 1.71 -0.75 -7.82
C TRP A 22 1.66 -0.56 -6.30
N LEU A 23 0.71 -1.24 -5.66
CA LEU A 23 0.71 -1.51 -4.22
C LEU A 23 1.20 -2.93 -3.96
N ASN A 24 1.93 -3.13 -2.86
CA ASN A 24 2.36 -4.48 -2.45
C ASN A 24 1.30 -5.09 -1.52
N GLY A 25 0.81 -6.29 -1.86
CA GLY A 25 -0.29 -6.91 -1.13
C GLY A 25 0.06 -7.28 0.32
N ASP A 26 1.30 -7.70 0.58
CA ASP A 26 1.79 -7.93 1.94
C ASP A 26 1.81 -6.64 2.76
N GLY A 27 2.27 -5.53 2.18
CA GLY A 27 2.23 -4.22 2.83
C GLY A 27 0.81 -3.74 3.16
N VAL A 28 -0.19 -4.15 2.35
CA VAL A 28 -1.61 -3.90 2.67
C VAL A 28 -2.02 -4.72 3.90
N LEU A 29 -1.82 -6.04 3.90
CA LEU A 29 -2.22 -6.90 5.02
C LEU A 29 -1.48 -6.57 6.32
N GLU A 30 -0.20 -6.24 6.23
CA GLU A 30 0.59 -5.82 7.38
C GLU A 30 0.09 -4.52 7.99
N ARG A 31 -0.28 -3.54 7.15
CA ARG A 31 -0.95 -2.33 7.65
C ARG A 31 -2.24 -2.68 8.40
N LEU A 32 -3.06 -3.58 7.88
CA LEU A 32 -4.30 -3.99 8.54
C LEU A 32 -4.00 -4.72 9.87
N ALA A 33 -3.00 -5.60 9.88
CA ALA A 33 -2.57 -6.32 11.08
C ALA A 33 -2.00 -5.37 12.15
N LEU A 34 -1.31 -4.31 11.75
CA LEU A 34 -0.83 -3.25 12.64
C LEU A 34 -1.99 -2.44 13.24
N ILE A 35 -3.01 -2.11 12.46
CA ILE A 35 -4.23 -1.45 12.96
C ILE A 35 -4.94 -2.37 13.95
N ASP A 36 -5.05 -3.65 13.65
CA ASP A 36 -5.64 -4.68 14.52
C ASP A 36 -4.89 -4.78 15.86
N HIS A 37 -3.56 -4.80 15.81
CA HIS A 37 -2.70 -4.92 16.99
C HIS A 37 -2.66 -3.65 17.85
N ALA A 38 -2.44 -2.48 17.24
CA ALA A 38 -2.23 -1.22 17.94
C ALA A 38 -3.55 -0.46 18.24
N GLY A 39 -4.65 -0.81 17.58
CA GLY A 39 -5.93 -0.14 17.71
C GLY A 39 -5.82 1.38 17.50
N ARG A 40 -6.28 2.17 18.48
CA ARG A 40 -6.23 3.64 18.42
C ARG A 40 -4.82 4.23 18.49
N GLU A 41 -3.83 3.44 18.92
CA GLU A 41 -2.45 3.91 18.96
C GLU A 41 -1.82 3.97 17.57
N TYR A 42 -2.37 3.24 16.59
CA TYR A 42 -1.90 3.28 15.20
C TYR A 42 -1.90 4.71 14.63
N ASP A 43 -3.00 5.45 14.82
CA ASP A 43 -3.11 6.83 14.31
C ASP A 43 -2.06 7.75 14.94
N ARG A 44 -1.73 7.51 16.21
CA ARG A 44 -0.67 8.24 16.90
C ARG A 44 0.69 7.88 16.35
N TRP A 45 0.98 6.60 16.13
CA TRP A 45 2.25 6.15 15.56
C TRP A 45 2.47 6.71 14.16
N VAL A 46 1.42 6.75 13.32
CA VAL A 46 1.47 7.35 11.98
C VAL A 46 1.71 8.86 12.04
N ALA A 47 1.10 9.56 13.00
CA ALA A 47 1.30 11.00 13.19
C ALA A 47 2.71 11.34 13.72
N ASP A 48 3.27 10.46 14.53
CA ASP A 48 4.60 10.59 15.14
C ASP A 48 5.73 10.02 14.24
N LEU A 49 5.43 9.63 12.99
CA LEU A 49 6.44 9.22 12.01
C LEU A 49 7.41 10.39 11.72
N GLU A 50 8.52 10.45 12.45
CA GLU A 50 9.76 11.02 11.95
C GLU A 50 10.23 10.22 10.71
N GLU A 51 11.10 10.79 9.87
CA GLU A 51 11.50 10.28 8.52
C GLU A 51 11.84 8.77 8.45
N ASP A 52 12.10 8.16 9.60
CA ASP A 52 12.58 6.80 9.80
C ASP A 52 11.57 5.81 10.42
N GLY A 53 10.40 6.30 10.87
CA GLY A 53 9.35 5.54 11.57
C GLY A 53 9.79 4.89 12.90
N PRO A 54 8.86 4.59 13.82
CA PRO A 54 9.20 3.86 15.04
C PRO A 54 9.78 2.49 14.69
N ALA A 55 10.85 2.10 15.40
CA ALA A 55 11.53 0.81 15.20
C ALA A 55 10.58 -0.39 15.28
N ASP A 56 9.47 -0.26 16.00
CA ASP A 56 8.44 -1.29 16.14
C ASP A 56 7.68 -1.55 14.82
N LEU A 57 7.55 -0.55 13.93
CA LEU A 57 7.00 -0.72 12.58
C LEU A 57 8.00 -1.36 11.59
N ARG A 58 9.26 -1.53 11.98
CA ARG A 58 10.28 -2.24 11.18
C ARG A 58 10.29 -3.74 11.46
N ASN A 59 9.65 -4.17 12.55
CA ASN A 59 9.61 -5.57 12.97
C ASN A 59 8.35 -6.24 12.42
N VAL A 60 8.38 -6.55 11.11
CA VAL A 60 7.29 -7.17 10.34
C VAL A 60 6.78 -8.48 10.97
N ASP A 61 7.65 -9.18 11.70
CA ASP A 61 7.32 -10.45 12.36
C ASP A 61 6.53 -10.24 13.67
N ALA A 62 6.31 -9.00 14.11
CA ALA A 62 5.58 -8.66 15.33
C ALA A 62 4.05 -8.79 15.17
N VAL A 63 3.54 -8.86 13.94
CA VAL A 63 2.10 -8.91 13.68
C VAL A 63 1.71 -10.12 12.82
N GLU A 64 0.61 -10.75 13.19
CA GLU A 64 0.08 -11.90 12.46
C GLU A 64 -0.74 -11.43 11.26
N THR A 65 -0.15 -11.48 10.06
CA THR A 65 -0.80 -11.14 8.78
C THR A 65 -1.60 -12.30 8.19
N GLY A 66 -1.32 -13.53 8.63
CA GLY A 66 -1.83 -14.75 8.03
C GLY A 66 -1.09 -15.18 6.76
N LEU A 67 -0.07 -14.45 6.30
CA LEU A 67 0.68 -14.84 5.10
C LEU A 67 1.63 -16.01 5.34
N ALA A 68 1.82 -16.83 4.31
CA ALA A 68 2.91 -17.79 4.24
C ALA A 68 4.20 -17.08 3.84
N TYR A 69 5.34 -17.62 4.29
CA TYR A 69 6.66 -17.08 4.02
C TYR A 69 7.61 -18.19 3.57
N THR A 70 8.46 -17.89 2.59
CA THR A 70 9.61 -18.72 2.19
C THR A 70 10.85 -17.85 2.28
N ASP A 71 11.84 -18.23 3.09
CA ASP A 71 13.09 -17.47 3.28
C ASP A 71 12.90 -15.96 3.57
N GLY A 72 11.87 -15.64 4.35
CA GLY A 72 11.51 -14.26 4.73
C GLY A 72 10.75 -13.48 3.65
N LEU A 73 10.52 -14.06 2.47
CA LEU A 73 9.69 -13.51 1.42
C LEU A 73 8.21 -13.85 1.68
N ALA A 74 7.40 -12.81 1.80
CA ALA A 74 5.95 -12.97 1.95
C ALA A 74 5.32 -13.47 0.65
N HIS A 75 4.46 -14.47 0.72
CA HIS A 75 3.68 -14.93 -0.42
C HIS A 75 2.49 -13.98 -0.69
N ALA A 76 2.79 -12.86 -1.35
CA ALA A 76 1.80 -11.87 -1.78
C ALA A 76 2.22 -11.16 -3.07
N SER A 77 1.31 -11.01 -4.02
CA SER A 77 1.54 -10.26 -5.25
C SER A 77 1.43 -8.75 -5.04
N VAL A 78 1.83 -8.00 -6.06
CA VAL A 78 1.45 -6.59 -6.21
C VAL A 78 0.05 -6.46 -6.79
N SER A 79 -0.53 -5.28 -6.68
CA SER A 79 -1.84 -4.92 -7.21
C SER A 79 -1.90 -5.07 -8.72
N GLN A 80 -2.92 -5.78 -9.21
CA GLN A 80 -3.31 -5.84 -10.62
C GLN A 80 -4.54 -4.96 -10.82
N PHE A 81 -4.40 -3.89 -11.60
CA PHE A 81 -5.51 -2.97 -11.88
C PHE A 81 -6.21 -3.32 -13.19
N ASP A 82 -7.51 -3.07 -13.27
CA ASP A 82 -8.29 -3.16 -14.50
C ASP A 82 -7.96 -2.08 -15.54
N THR A 83 -7.04 -1.17 -15.22
CA THR A 83 -6.58 -0.12 -16.13
C THR A 83 -5.11 0.22 -15.94
N GLU A 84 -4.43 0.41 -17.08
CA GLU A 84 -3.10 0.98 -17.15
C GLU A 84 -3.10 2.50 -17.13
N ARG A 85 -4.28 3.12 -17.32
CA ARG A 85 -4.42 4.56 -17.43
C ARG A 85 -4.04 5.22 -16.11
N THR A 86 -3.20 6.25 -16.23
CA THR A 86 -2.83 7.13 -15.13
C THR A 86 -3.29 8.55 -15.46
N VAL A 87 -3.82 9.25 -14.48
CA VAL A 87 -4.35 10.62 -14.61
C VAL A 87 -3.71 11.49 -13.54
N GLU A 88 -3.33 12.70 -13.92
CA GLU A 88 -2.92 13.73 -12.98
C GLU A 88 -4.10 14.65 -12.66
N THR A 89 -4.25 15.00 -11.39
CA THR A 89 -5.20 16.00 -10.94
C THR A 89 -4.55 16.89 -9.88
N THR A 90 -5.11 18.08 -9.67
CA THR A 90 -4.65 18.99 -8.64
C THR A 90 -5.68 19.06 -7.52
N LEU A 91 -5.26 18.70 -6.31
CA LEU A 91 -6.03 18.92 -5.09
C LEU A 91 -5.73 20.32 -4.55
N TYR A 92 -6.80 21.06 -4.29
CA TYR A 92 -6.73 22.35 -3.63
C TYR A 92 -7.29 22.20 -2.22
N SER A 93 -6.46 22.44 -1.20
CA SER A 93 -6.96 22.71 0.14
C SER A 93 -7.02 24.22 0.31
N SER A 94 -8.23 24.78 0.32
CA SER A 94 -8.40 26.22 0.43
C SER A 94 -8.24 26.71 1.87
N TYR A 95 -7.64 27.88 1.97
CA TYR A 95 -7.71 28.79 3.10
C TYR A 95 -9.16 28.96 3.62
N ASP A 96 -9.38 28.87 4.93
CA ASP A 96 -10.69 29.10 5.57
C ASP A 96 -11.05 30.60 5.50
N GLU A 97 -11.67 31.01 4.39
CA GLU A 97 -12.16 32.38 4.19
C GLU A 97 -13.22 32.77 5.22
N VAL A 98 -13.99 31.80 5.72
CA VAL A 98 -15.08 32.04 6.69
C VAL A 98 -14.50 32.49 8.01
N ARG A 99 -13.40 31.91 8.48
CA ARG A 99 -12.72 32.29 9.73
C ARG A 99 -11.54 33.22 9.53
N ALA A 100 -11.22 33.60 8.30
CA ALA A 100 -10.19 34.58 7.99
C ALA A 100 -10.32 35.88 8.83
N HIS A 101 -11.56 36.31 9.07
CA HIS A 101 -11.87 37.52 9.84
C HIS A 101 -11.57 37.40 11.35
N THR A 102 -11.39 36.19 11.89
CA THR A 102 -11.03 36.00 13.31
C THR A 102 -9.52 36.11 13.54
N VAL A 103 -8.72 36.10 12.48
CA VAL A 103 -7.27 36.24 12.53
C VAL A 103 -6.91 37.72 12.51
N GLY A 104 -6.92 38.32 13.70
CA GLY A 104 -6.60 39.73 13.91
C GLY A 104 -7.73 40.42 14.67
N GLY A 105 -7.51 40.69 15.96
CA GLY A 105 -8.36 41.61 16.73
C GLY A 105 -8.25 43.06 16.21
N SER A 106 -8.39 44.04 17.09
CA SER A 106 -8.40 45.49 16.79
C SER A 106 -7.10 46.10 16.21
N ARG A 107 -6.14 45.29 15.74
CA ARG A 107 -4.90 45.75 15.10
C ARG A 107 -4.92 45.47 13.60
N ALA A 108 -4.29 46.38 12.84
CA ALA A 108 -4.16 46.31 11.39
C ALA A 108 -3.70 44.92 10.91
N ARG A 109 -4.40 44.40 9.90
CA ARG A 109 -4.25 43.06 9.31
C ARG A 109 -2.77 42.67 9.13
N SER A 110 -2.28 41.78 9.99
CA SER A 110 -1.01 41.09 9.76
C SER A 110 -1.17 40.09 8.62
N LYS A 111 -0.10 39.86 7.86
CA LYS A 111 -0.03 38.82 6.82
C LYS A 111 -0.31 37.47 7.45
N ILE A 112 -1.30 36.75 6.92
CA ILE A 112 -1.68 35.43 7.45
C ILE A 112 -0.73 34.38 6.86
N PRO A 113 -0.08 33.54 7.69
CA PRO A 113 0.84 32.53 7.21
C PRO A 113 0.06 31.39 6.55
N ILE A 114 -0.06 31.42 5.22
CA ILE A 114 -0.72 30.38 4.42
C ILE A 114 0.13 29.11 4.24
N GLY A 115 1.38 29.11 4.73
CA GLY A 115 2.29 27.98 4.62
C GLY A 115 2.12 26.90 5.71
N GLY A 116 1.30 27.13 6.73
CA GLY A 116 1.18 26.19 7.86
C GLY A 116 -0.06 26.40 8.74
N GLY A 117 -0.28 25.45 9.65
CA GLY A 117 -1.38 25.47 10.61
C GLY A 117 -2.78 25.45 9.98
N ALA A 118 -3.75 26.04 10.68
CA ALA A 118 -5.16 26.08 10.27
C ALA A 118 -5.44 26.85 8.96
N PHE A 119 -4.45 27.59 8.43
CA PHE A 119 -4.56 28.40 7.22
C PHE A 119 -3.71 27.85 6.06
N LYS A 120 -3.22 26.62 6.20
CA LYS A 120 -2.36 25.98 5.19
C LYS A 120 -3.12 25.80 3.88
N SER A 121 -2.79 26.65 2.91
CA SER A 121 -3.25 26.51 1.54
C SER A 121 -2.29 25.57 0.83
N GLN A 122 -2.81 24.49 0.25
CA GLN A 122 -2.00 23.56 -0.54
C GLN A 122 -2.60 23.38 -1.92
N MET A 123 -1.72 23.40 -2.92
CA MET A 123 -1.99 22.95 -4.27
C MET A 123 -1.10 21.73 -4.48
N ILE A 124 -1.70 20.54 -4.47
CA ILE A 124 -0.96 19.28 -4.51
C ILE A 124 -1.35 18.57 -5.80
N ASN A 125 -0.37 18.37 -6.68
CA ASN A 125 -0.56 17.48 -7.81
C ASN A 125 -0.54 16.04 -7.32
N VAL A 126 -1.56 15.29 -7.73
CA VAL A 126 -1.75 13.90 -7.37
C VAL A 126 -1.93 13.10 -8.64
N VAL A 127 -1.09 12.10 -8.78
CA VAL A 127 -1.20 11.09 -9.82
C VAL A 127 -2.05 9.94 -9.28
N TYR A 128 -3.09 9.56 -10.02
CA TYR A 128 -4.00 8.49 -9.63
C TYR A 128 -4.39 7.61 -10.83
N ARG A 129 -4.75 6.37 -10.54
CA ARG A 129 -5.35 5.44 -11.50
C ARG A 129 -6.86 5.43 -11.31
N PRO A 130 -7.67 5.71 -12.35
CA PRO A 130 -9.13 5.57 -12.30
C PRO A 130 -9.54 4.09 -12.43
N ALA A 131 -8.91 3.21 -11.66
CA ALA A 131 -9.21 1.79 -11.63
C ALA A 131 -10.56 1.56 -10.94
N ARG A 132 -11.35 0.62 -11.44
CA ARG A 132 -12.58 0.16 -10.78
C ARG A 132 -12.35 -1.11 -9.99
N GLN A 133 -11.33 -1.89 -10.37
CA GLN A 133 -11.00 -3.14 -9.73
C GLN A 133 -9.49 -3.21 -9.45
N CYS A 134 -9.16 -3.75 -8.29
CA CYS A 134 -7.81 -4.08 -7.89
C CYS A 134 -7.76 -5.52 -7.40
N THR A 135 -6.85 -6.33 -7.93
CA THR A 135 -6.70 -7.74 -7.56
C THR A 135 -5.32 -7.99 -6.94
N PHE A 136 -5.30 -8.77 -5.87
CA PHE A 136 -4.10 -9.29 -5.23
C PHE A 136 -4.18 -10.81 -5.13
N TYR A 137 -3.01 -11.47 -5.11
CA TYR A 137 -2.89 -12.89 -4.88
C TYR A 137 -2.07 -13.13 -3.62
N PHE A 138 -2.55 -14.04 -2.76
CA PHE A 138 -1.91 -14.38 -1.49
C PHE A 138 -1.77 -15.89 -1.35
N ARG A 139 -0.84 -16.31 -0.51
CA ARG A 139 -0.82 -17.67 0.05
C ARG A 139 -0.79 -17.56 1.57
N GLY A 140 -1.69 -18.23 2.27
CA GLY A 140 -1.73 -18.10 3.72
C GLY A 140 -2.95 -18.70 4.41
N ASP A 141 -3.16 -18.27 5.65
CA ASP A 141 -4.36 -18.51 6.44
C ASP A 141 -5.50 -17.60 5.96
N ARG A 142 -6.49 -18.24 5.32
CA ARG A 142 -7.68 -17.58 4.81
C ARG A 142 -8.44 -16.85 5.92
N GLU A 143 -8.66 -17.50 7.06
CA GLU A 143 -9.53 -16.95 8.12
C GLU A 143 -8.93 -15.68 8.69
N ARG A 144 -7.61 -15.68 8.93
CA ARG A 144 -6.90 -14.49 9.41
C ARG A 144 -6.93 -13.36 8.39
N ILE A 145 -6.69 -13.65 7.12
CA ILE A 145 -6.71 -12.64 6.04
C ILE A 145 -8.12 -12.06 5.90
N GLU A 146 -9.15 -12.90 5.86
CA GLU A 146 -10.55 -12.50 5.74
C GLU A 146 -10.97 -11.60 6.91
N TYR A 147 -10.60 -11.97 8.14
CA TYR A 147 -10.84 -11.15 9.34
C TYR A 147 -10.20 -9.76 9.23
N LEU A 148 -8.94 -9.67 8.80
CA LEU A 148 -8.23 -8.39 8.67
C LEU A 148 -8.88 -7.49 7.62
N LEU A 149 -9.30 -8.06 6.49
CA LEU A 149 -9.99 -7.36 5.43
C LEU A 149 -11.36 -6.85 5.91
N GLU A 150 -12.18 -7.72 6.50
CA GLU A 150 -13.51 -7.37 6.99
C GLU A 150 -13.48 -6.27 8.06
N THR A 151 -12.51 -6.35 8.97
CA THR A 151 -12.46 -5.46 10.14
C THR A 151 -11.85 -4.10 9.82
N HIS A 152 -10.84 -4.05 8.95
CA HIS A 152 -9.97 -2.87 8.83
C HIS A 152 -9.84 -2.30 7.41
N LEU A 153 -10.19 -3.05 6.36
CA LEU A 153 -10.03 -2.57 4.97
C LEU A 153 -11.13 -1.56 4.63
N THR A 154 -10.74 -0.29 4.51
CA THR A 154 -11.65 0.82 4.19
C THR A 154 -11.20 1.63 2.98
N ASP A 155 -9.88 1.78 2.83
CA ASP A 155 -9.26 2.45 1.69
C ASP A 155 -7.87 1.90 1.40
N LEU A 156 -7.40 2.18 0.18
CA LEU A 156 -6.09 1.80 -0.33
C LEU A 156 -5.33 2.99 -0.92
N GLY A 157 -4.01 2.87 -0.92
CA GLY A 157 -3.13 3.84 -1.55
C GLY A 157 -2.95 5.12 -0.72
N LYS A 158 -2.65 6.22 -1.41
CA LYS A 158 -2.35 7.52 -0.79
C LYS A 158 -3.56 8.45 -0.82
N LYS A 159 -3.53 9.49 0.02
CA LYS A 159 -4.52 10.60 0.02
C LYS A 159 -5.96 10.13 0.21
N THR A 160 -6.17 9.12 1.06
CA THR A 160 -7.50 8.55 1.31
C THR A 160 -8.44 9.52 2.01
N ALA A 161 -7.91 10.42 2.84
CA ALA A 161 -8.64 11.56 3.42
C ALA A 161 -9.16 12.57 2.36
N ALA A 162 -8.55 12.61 1.16
CA ALA A 162 -9.05 13.39 0.03
C ALA A 162 -10.00 12.60 -0.88
N GLY A 163 -10.39 11.39 -0.47
CA GLY A 163 -11.39 10.56 -1.16
C GLY A 163 -10.82 9.56 -2.17
N PHE A 164 -9.50 9.39 -2.27
CA PHE A 164 -8.90 8.38 -3.17
C PHE A 164 -8.91 6.98 -2.57
N GLY A 165 -8.99 5.98 -3.44
CA GLY A 165 -8.81 4.56 -3.13
C GLY A 165 -9.85 3.99 -2.18
N LYS A 166 -11.07 4.53 -2.16
CA LYS A 166 -12.15 3.98 -1.34
C LYS A 166 -12.53 2.60 -1.84
N VAL A 167 -12.58 1.63 -0.92
CA VAL A 167 -13.04 0.27 -1.23
C VAL A 167 -14.57 0.26 -1.06
N ALA A 168 -15.28 -0.10 -2.13
CA ALA A 168 -16.72 -0.20 -2.15
C ALA A 168 -17.19 -1.61 -1.74
N ASP A 169 -16.50 -2.64 -2.23
CA ASP A 169 -16.76 -4.04 -1.92
C ASP A 169 -15.49 -4.88 -2.11
N TRP A 170 -15.48 -6.11 -1.62
CA TRP A 170 -14.40 -7.05 -1.84
C TRP A 170 -14.85 -8.51 -1.81
N GLY A 171 -14.08 -9.37 -2.48
CA GLY A 171 -14.27 -10.83 -2.45
C GLY A 171 -12.95 -11.57 -2.35
N LEU A 172 -12.94 -12.63 -1.54
CA LEU A 172 -11.79 -13.52 -1.35
C LEU A 172 -12.16 -14.93 -1.85
N ARG A 173 -11.39 -15.44 -2.81
CA ARG A 173 -11.62 -16.74 -3.45
C ARG A 173 -10.39 -17.64 -3.32
N GLU A 174 -10.60 -18.92 -3.06
CA GLU A 174 -9.54 -19.93 -3.10
C GLU A 174 -9.16 -20.31 -4.53
N LEU A 175 -7.88 -20.57 -4.74
CA LEU A 175 -7.29 -20.99 -6.00
C LEU A 175 -6.59 -22.34 -5.84
N ASP A 176 -6.65 -23.15 -6.90
CA ASP A 176 -5.88 -24.39 -6.98
C ASP A 176 -4.37 -24.12 -7.20
N THR A 177 -4.03 -22.97 -7.79
CA THR A 177 -2.67 -22.60 -8.18
C THR A 177 -2.23 -21.33 -7.45
N ASP A 178 -0.94 -21.27 -7.13
CA ASP A 178 -0.30 -20.13 -6.47
C ASP A 178 0.09 -19.06 -7.51
N TYR A 179 -0.35 -17.82 -7.29
CA TYR A 179 -0.03 -16.64 -8.10
C TYR A 179 0.68 -15.55 -7.26
N SER A 180 1.08 -15.89 -6.03
CA SER A 180 1.56 -14.91 -5.06
C SER A 180 2.97 -14.38 -5.38
N LEU A 181 3.84 -15.23 -5.95
CA LEU A 181 5.23 -14.88 -6.26
C LEU A 181 5.50 -14.78 -7.76
N VAL A 182 5.07 -15.79 -8.53
CA VAL A 182 5.29 -15.90 -9.98
C VAL A 182 3.99 -16.31 -10.66
N HIS A 183 3.73 -15.76 -11.85
CA HIS A 183 2.59 -16.17 -12.65
C HIS A 183 2.84 -17.57 -13.23
N PRO A 184 2.02 -18.59 -12.92
CA PRO A 184 2.31 -20.00 -13.22
C PRO A 184 2.33 -20.31 -14.72
N THR A 185 1.68 -19.51 -15.56
CA THR A 185 1.64 -19.72 -17.02
C THR A 185 2.62 -18.83 -17.77
N ASP A 186 2.81 -17.60 -17.31
CA ASP A 186 3.64 -16.61 -18.02
C ASP A 186 5.08 -16.59 -17.51
N GLY A 187 5.35 -17.21 -16.35
CA GLY A 187 6.68 -17.24 -15.74
C GLY A 187 7.16 -15.86 -15.30
N VAL A 188 6.27 -14.90 -15.07
CA VAL A 188 6.65 -13.53 -14.70
C VAL A 188 6.52 -13.26 -13.20
N ALA A 189 7.40 -12.43 -12.65
CA ALA A 189 7.37 -11.99 -11.27
C ALA A 189 6.07 -11.25 -10.95
N MET A 190 5.39 -11.66 -9.88
CA MET A 190 4.14 -11.05 -9.41
C MET A 190 4.39 -10.01 -8.30
N ARG A 191 5.64 -9.86 -7.86
CA ARG A 191 6.13 -8.87 -6.89
C ARG A 191 7.61 -8.59 -7.13
N PRO A 192 8.22 -7.56 -6.51
CA PRO A 192 9.67 -7.47 -6.47
C PRO A 192 10.25 -8.74 -5.82
N LEU A 193 11.05 -9.48 -6.57
CA LEU A 193 11.69 -10.72 -6.12
C LEU A 193 13.21 -10.49 -6.04
N PRO A 194 13.85 -10.64 -4.87
CA PRO A 194 15.29 -10.44 -4.76
C PRO A 194 16.03 -11.47 -5.63
N THR A 195 17.12 -11.08 -6.29
CA THR A 195 17.87 -12.00 -7.17
C THR A 195 18.45 -13.21 -6.42
N SER A 196 18.60 -13.13 -5.10
CA SER A 196 19.00 -14.27 -4.26
C SER A 196 17.94 -15.37 -4.19
N ALA A 197 16.71 -15.11 -4.62
CA ALA A 197 15.59 -16.05 -4.66
C ALA A 197 15.37 -16.67 -6.06
N LEU A 198 16.18 -16.30 -7.05
CA LEU A 198 15.96 -16.62 -8.45
C LEU A 198 17.13 -17.43 -9.02
N ASP A 199 16.82 -18.42 -9.85
CA ASP A 199 17.80 -19.13 -10.68
C ASP A 199 18.02 -18.38 -12.02
N GLU A 200 16.93 -17.87 -12.62
CA GLU A 200 16.95 -17.09 -13.86
C GLU A 200 16.06 -15.84 -13.76
N TRP A 201 16.47 -14.73 -14.40
CA TRP A 201 15.67 -13.50 -14.50
C TRP A 201 16.01 -12.67 -15.74
N GLY A 202 15.00 -11.99 -16.31
CA GLY A 202 15.17 -11.20 -17.53
C GLY A 202 15.69 -9.76 -17.33
N ASP A 203 15.26 -9.08 -16.26
CA ASP A 203 15.63 -7.70 -15.94
C ASP A 203 15.78 -7.53 -14.41
N GLN A 204 16.52 -6.52 -13.98
CA GLN A 204 16.74 -6.24 -12.56
C GLN A 204 16.76 -4.74 -12.26
N GLN A 205 16.23 -4.39 -11.10
CA GLN A 205 16.25 -3.03 -10.56
C GLN A 205 16.44 -3.08 -9.04
N THR A 206 17.09 -2.05 -8.48
CA THR A 206 17.18 -1.90 -7.02
C THR A 206 15.81 -1.55 -6.46
N LEU A 207 15.16 -2.50 -5.78
CA LEU A 207 13.83 -2.36 -5.22
C LEU A 207 13.79 -2.92 -3.79
N THR A 208 12.87 -2.38 -3.00
CA THR A 208 12.55 -2.95 -1.69
C THR A 208 11.60 -4.13 -1.87
N TRP A 209 11.96 -5.30 -1.33
CA TRP A 209 11.19 -6.54 -1.48
C TRP A 209 10.48 -7.00 -0.20
N LYS A 210 10.74 -6.36 0.96
CA LYS A 210 10.08 -6.61 2.25
C LYS A 210 9.47 -5.32 2.79
N THR A 211 8.34 -5.40 3.47
CA THR A 211 7.80 -4.26 4.22
C THR A 211 8.75 -3.85 5.36
N PRO A 212 8.75 -2.58 5.81
CA PRO A 212 8.19 -1.40 5.15
C PRO A 212 8.90 -1.05 3.83
N TYR A 213 8.13 -0.88 2.76
CA TYR A 213 8.65 -0.61 1.42
C TYR A 213 9.33 0.75 1.21
N TRP A 214 9.18 1.66 2.18
CA TRP A 214 9.90 2.93 2.21
C TRP A 214 11.27 2.82 2.88
N TYR A 215 11.59 1.69 3.51
CA TYR A 215 12.84 1.50 4.23
C TYR A 215 13.92 0.95 3.31
N ASN A 216 14.88 1.83 2.97
CA ASN A 216 15.90 1.54 1.97
C ASN A 216 16.90 0.44 2.36
N GLU A 217 17.00 0.07 3.65
CA GLU A 217 17.88 -1.05 4.05
C GLU A 217 17.35 -2.41 3.55
N TRP A 218 16.06 -2.50 3.22
CA TRP A 218 15.46 -3.67 2.57
C TRP A 218 15.59 -3.64 1.05
N ALA A 219 16.21 -2.61 0.47
CA ALA A 219 16.43 -2.53 -0.96
C ALA A 219 17.54 -3.51 -1.37
N SER A 220 17.26 -4.32 -2.39
CA SER A 220 18.25 -5.18 -3.03
C SER A 220 18.03 -5.19 -4.54
N GLU A 221 18.95 -5.79 -5.28
CA GLU A 221 18.70 -6.13 -6.68
C GLU A 221 17.52 -7.11 -6.73
N CYS A 222 16.48 -6.73 -7.46
CA CYS A 222 15.25 -7.51 -7.61
C CYS A 222 14.83 -7.57 -9.06
N ALA A 223 14.21 -8.69 -9.46
CA ALA A 223 13.37 -8.71 -10.65
C ALA A 223 12.09 -7.90 -10.37
N PRO A 224 11.79 -6.84 -11.17
CA PRO A 224 10.56 -6.09 -10.99
C PRO A 224 9.34 -6.92 -11.43
N PRO A 225 8.13 -6.61 -10.92
CA PRO A 225 6.90 -7.24 -11.38
C PRO A 225 6.73 -7.16 -12.91
N GLY A 226 6.32 -8.27 -13.53
CA GLY A 226 6.15 -8.41 -14.98
C GLY A 226 7.39 -8.94 -15.71
N THR A 227 8.53 -9.08 -15.04
CA THR A 227 9.75 -9.66 -15.62
C THR A 227 9.72 -11.19 -15.57
N GLU A 228 10.18 -11.85 -16.63
CA GLU A 228 10.36 -13.31 -16.68
C GLU A 228 11.38 -13.78 -15.63
N VAL A 229 11.04 -14.81 -14.86
CA VAL A 229 11.82 -15.33 -13.74
C VAL A 229 11.63 -16.84 -13.54
N GLU A 230 12.64 -17.49 -12.96
CA GLU A 230 12.57 -18.84 -12.41
C GLU A 230 12.98 -18.80 -10.93
N LEU A 231 12.14 -19.34 -10.04
CA LEU A 231 12.44 -19.43 -8.60
C LEU A 231 13.48 -20.53 -8.36
N ALA A 232 14.36 -20.32 -7.38
CA ALA A 232 15.39 -21.29 -7.03
C ALA A 232 14.88 -22.51 -6.21
N TRP A 233 13.57 -22.69 -6.05
CA TRP A 233 12.95 -23.75 -5.23
C TRP A 233 11.55 -24.19 -5.70
#